data_AF-A0A8I0JJ55-F1
#
_entry.id   AF-A0A8I0JJ55-F1
#
_cell.length_a   1.000
_cell.length_b   1.000
_cell.length_c   1.000
_cell.angle_alpha   90.00
_cell.angle_beta   90.00
_cell.angle_gamma   90.00
#
_symmetry.space_group_name_H-M   'P 1'
#
loop_
_entity.id
_entity.type
_entity.pdbx_description
1 polymer ?
#
loop_
_entity_poly.entity_id
_entity_poly.type
_entity_poly.pdbx_seq_one_letter_code
_entity_poly.pdbx_strand_id
1 'polypeptide(L)'
;MAGFGKRWAASLALGAAMCGSAWGQIVFPPGSGIDLAGGSFNSFCVPVSMGGELALGTGTFDSGSFAFDAGSTVTGTGGQLNIGGDLTSAAALNLGTSSVVLSDTCAPGTTLTLSGNIVVKDLTLISTGPTPPTIVLPAGTNLTVLGTLTLGSPGKPVVLASSGPGTAVVTLGPLATVSNPSGSGIPGNVQIGAPVVVAPASIPTLSTYGLMLMSLLLGGMALHRQRRNTRI
;
A
#
# COMPACT_ATOMS: atom_id res chain seq x y z
N MET A 1 27.50 63.37 -9.00
CA MET A 1 27.63 61.92 -9.28
C MET A 1 26.94 61.14 -8.17
N ALA A 2 25.69 60.73 -8.36
CA ALA A 2 25.04 59.65 -7.59
C ALA A 2 23.58 59.58 -8.06
N GLY A 3 23.08 58.40 -8.42
CA GLY A 3 21.63 58.21 -8.48
C GLY A 3 21.05 57.14 -9.41
N PHE A 4 21.84 56.48 -10.27
CA PHE A 4 21.24 55.60 -11.31
C PHE A 4 21.52 54.09 -11.16
N GLY A 5 22.21 53.64 -10.10
CA GLY A 5 22.67 52.25 -9.98
C GLY A 5 21.89 51.34 -9.04
N LYS A 6 21.06 51.87 -8.12
CA LYS A 6 20.52 51.06 -7.01
C LYS A 6 19.10 50.49 -7.24
N ARG A 7 18.36 51.00 -8.22
CA ARG A 7 16.96 50.59 -8.46
C ARG A 7 16.82 49.37 -9.38
N TRP A 8 17.85 49.02 -10.13
CA TRP A 8 17.82 47.88 -11.07
C TRP A 8 18.25 46.55 -10.43
N ALA A 9 19.01 46.58 -9.33
CA ALA A 9 19.45 45.36 -8.65
C ALA A 9 18.34 44.71 -7.79
N ALA A 10 17.40 45.50 -7.26
CA ALA A 10 16.30 45.00 -6.42
C ALA A 10 15.22 44.26 -7.23
N SER A 11 15.01 44.64 -8.50
CA SER A 11 14.02 44.03 -9.39
C SER A 11 14.42 42.62 -9.86
N LEU A 12 15.73 42.36 -9.98
CA LEU A 12 16.27 41.06 -10.41
C LEU A 12 16.29 40.04 -9.26
N ALA A 13 16.45 40.49 -8.01
CA ALA A 13 16.37 39.63 -6.84
C ALA A 13 14.93 39.20 -6.50
N LEU A 14 13.92 40.04 -6.78
CA LEU A 14 12.52 39.67 -6.56
C LEU A 14 11.99 38.66 -7.60
N GLY A 15 12.53 38.66 -8.82
CA GLY A 15 12.17 37.68 -9.86
C GLY A 15 12.73 36.28 -9.61
N ALA A 16 13.94 36.18 -9.03
CA ALA A 16 14.57 34.90 -8.72
C ALA A 16 13.95 34.20 -7.49
N ALA A 17 13.20 34.92 -6.65
CA ALA A 17 12.51 34.36 -5.48
C ALA A 17 11.13 33.76 -5.79
N MET A 18 10.60 33.96 -7.01
CA MET A 18 9.29 33.42 -7.42
C MET A 18 9.36 32.14 -8.26
N CYS A 19 10.56 31.70 -8.65
CA CYS A 19 10.77 30.36 -9.17
C CYS A 19 10.94 29.38 -8.01
N GLY A 20 9.84 29.10 -7.31
CA GLY A 20 9.76 27.86 -6.53
C GLY A 20 10.01 26.68 -7.47
N SER A 21 10.76 25.68 -7.02
CA SER A 21 10.93 24.43 -7.77
C SER A 21 9.56 23.83 -8.04
N ALA A 22 9.04 23.99 -9.26
CA ALA A 22 7.83 23.30 -9.67
C ALA A 22 8.20 21.84 -9.85
N TRP A 23 7.75 20.99 -8.94
CA TRP A 23 7.80 19.54 -9.14
C TRP A 23 6.91 19.25 -10.35
N GLY A 24 7.52 18.90 -11.48
CA GLY A 24 6.78 18.48 -12.65
C GLY A 24 6.01 17.21 -12.32
N GLN A 25 4.76 17.12 -12.79
CA GLN A 25 3.97 15.91 -12.75
C GLN A 25 3.37 15.70 -14.14
N ILE A 26 3.41 14.47 -14.63
CA ILE A 26 2.72 14.08 -15.86
C ILE A 26 1.30 13.72 -15.47
N VAL A 27 0.31 14.36 -16.09
CA VAL A 27 -1.10 14.11 -15.80
C VAL A 27 -1.80 13.62 -17.06
N PHE A 28 -2.40 12.44 -16.96
CA PHE A 28 -3.31 11.90 -17.97
C PHE A 28 -4.75 12.11 -17.49
N PRO A 29 -5.44 13.17 -17.95
CA PRO A 29 -6.78 13.49 -17.47
C PRO A 29 -7.82 12.42 -17.86
N PRO A 30 -8.98 12.38 -17.19
CA PRO A 30 -10.08 11.49 -17.60
C PRO A 30 -10.44 11.65 -19.07
N GLY A 31 -10.65 10.52 -19.76
CA GLY A 31 -10.90 10.47 -21.19
C GLY A 31 -9.66 10.56 -22.08
N SER A 32 -8.47 10.77 -21.51
CA SER A 32 -7.21 10.53 -22.21
C SER A 32 -6.78 9.06 -22.10
N GLY A 33 -5.88 8.63 -22.96
CA GLY A 33 -5.31 7.30 -22.88
C GLY A 33 -3.89 7.25 -23.42
N ILE A 34 -3.10 6.34 -22.89
CA ILE A 34 -1.80 5.97 -23.46
C ILE A 34 -1.80 4.47 -23.74
N ASP A 35 -1.47 4.12 -24.98
CA ASP A 35 -1.27 2.74 -25.41
C ASP A 35 0.20 2.55 -25.75
N LEU A 36 0.85 1.62 -25.04
CA LEU A 36 2.25 1.32 -25.25
C LEU A 36 2.43 0.40 -26.47
N ALA A 37 1.41 -0.37 -26.87
CA ALA A 37 1.47 -1.31 -27.98
C ALA A 37 2.72 -2.23 -27.97
N GLY A 38 3.24 -2.57 -26.78
CA GLY A 38 4.47 -3.35 -26.60
C GLY A 38 5.77 -2.54 -26.54
N GLY A 39 5.71 -1.22 -26.71
CA GLY A 39 6.83 -0.29 -26.53
C GLY A 39 7.12 0.05 -25.07
N SER A 40 8.01 1.02 -24.86
CA SER A 40 8.36 1.52 -23.53
C SER A 40 8.08 3.01 -23.39
N PHE A 41 7.64 3.41 -22.20
CA PHE A 41 7.49 4.81 -21.80
C PHE A 41 8.27 5.04 -20.51
N ASN A 42 9.06 6.12 -20.44
CA ASN A 42 9.82 6.46 -19.25
C ASN A 42 9.60 7.93 -18.89
N SER A 43 9.08 8.19 -17.70
CA SER A 43 8.89 9.55 -17.19
C SER A 43 10.13 10.12 -16.50
N PHE A 44 11.27 9.43 -16.51
CA PHE A 44 12.54 9.84 -15.89
C PHE A 44 12.37 10.27 -14.43
N CYS A 45 11.75 9.41 -13.63
CA CYS A 45 11.43 9.67 -12.22
C CYS A 45 10.45 10.82 -11.95
N VAL A 46 9.83 11.38 -12.98
CA VAL A 46 8.75 12.35 -12.82
C VAL A 46 7.49 11.60 -12.36
N PRO A 47 6.77 12.08 -11.33
CA PRO A 47 5.54 11.46 -10.89
C PRO A 47 4.46 11.53 -11.97
N VAL A 48 3.61 10.50 -12.01
CA VAL A 48 2.50 10.36 -12.97
C VAL A 48 1.19 10.27 -12.21
N SER A 49 0.20 11.08 -12.58
CA SER A 49 -1.21 10.91 -12.20
C SER A 49 -2.00 10.49 -13.43
N MET A 50 -2.85 9.49 -13.23
CA MET A 50 -3.64 8.87 -14.26
C MET A 50 -5.10 8.85 -13.88
N GLY A 51 -5.92 9.60 -14.60
CA GLY A 51 -7.37 9.52 -14.56
C GLY A 51 -8.01 8.95 -15.82
N GLY A 52 -7.21 8.63 -16.84
CA GLY A 52 -7.63 8.03 -18.10
C GLY A 52 -7.26 6.54 -18.23
N GLU A 53 -7.12 6.06 -19.48
CA GLU A 53 -6.76 4.67 -19.78
C GLU A 53 -5.24 4.48 -19.94
N LEU A 54 -4.71 3.41 -19.35
CA LEU A 54 -3.35 2.90 -19.64
C LEU A 54 -3.44 1.50 -20.21
N ALA A 55 -3.16 1.40 -21.50
CA ALA A 55 -2.97 0.13 -22.18
C ALA A 55 -1.48 -0.24 -22.15
N LEU A 56 -1.11 -1.11 -21.21
CA LEU A 56 0.24 -1.65 -21.09
C LEU A 56 0.57 -2.63 -22.23
N GLY A 57 -0.42 -3.37 -22.73
CA GLY A 57 -0.18 -4.46 -23.70
C GLY A 57 0.89 -5.42 -23.16
N THR A 58 2.00 -5.56 -23.90
CA THR A 58 3.24 -6.25 -23.49
C THR A 58 4.41 -5.30 -23.21
N GLY A 59 4.14 -3.99 -23.12
CA GLY A 59 5.12 -2.92 -22.99
C GLY A 59 5.54 -2.65 -21.54
N THR A 60 6.45 -1.68 -21.38
CA THR A 60 6.97 -1.28 -20.06
C THR A 60 6.73 0.20 -19.79
N PHE A 61 6.15 0.52 -18.62
CA PHE A 61 5.97 1.90 -18.18
C PHE A 61 6.86 2.17 -16.96
N ASP A 62 7.86 3.02 -17.12
CA ASP A 62 8.79 3.43 -16.07
C ASP A 62 8.43 4.82 -15.56
N SER A 63 8.29 4.97 -14.24
CA SER A 63 7.97 6.26 -13.63
C SER A 63 8.54 6.47 -12.24
N GLY A 64 8.44 7.71 -11.74
CA GLY A 64 8.67 8.03 -10.32
C GLY A 64 7.55 7.48 -9.44
N SER A 65 6.83 8.36 -8.74
CA SER A 65 5.58 7.97 -8.07
C SER A 65 4.43 7.87 -9.07
N PHE A 66 3.53 6.91 -8.90
CA PHE A 66 2.38 6.70 -9.75
C PHE A 66 1.08 6.75 -8.94
N ALA A 67 0.13 7.58 -9.38
CA ALA A 67 -1.20 7.71 -8.79
C ALA A 67 -2.29 7.39 -9.81
N PHE A 68 -3.15 6.43 -9.47
CA PHE A 68 -4.35 6.09 -10.22
C PHE A 68 -5.57 6.78 -9.60
N ASP A 69 -6.18 7.72 -10.32
CA ASP A 69 -7.38 8.42 -9.92
C ASP A 69 -8.64 7.55 -10.13
N ALA A 70 -9.77 7.99 -9.58
CA ALA A 70 -11.00 7.20 -9.54
C ALA A 70 -11.57 6.79 -10.92
N GLY A 71 -11.24 7.54 -11.97
CA GLY A 71 -11.67 7.26 -13.36
C GLY A 71 -10.68 6.43 -14.17
N SER A 72 -9.57 6.00 -13.56
CA SER A 72 -8.51 5.31 -14.29
C SER A 72 -8.86 3.86 -14.60
N THR A 73 -8.42 3.42 -15.78
CA THR A 73 -8.53 2.03 -16.21
C THR A 73 -7.17 1.56 -16.70
N VAL A 74 -6.80 0.33 -16.36
CA VAL A 74 -5.58 -0.29 -16.88
C VAL A 74 -5.95 -1.55 -17.62
N THR A 75 -5.44 -1.67 -18.84
CA THR A 75 -5.58 -2.85 -19.69
C THR A 75 -4.18 -3.37 -19.99
N GLY A 76 -3.97 -4.66 -19.80
CA GLY A 76 -2.64 -5.25 -19.93
C GLY A 76 -2.73 -6.75 -20.18
N THR A 77 -1.90 -7.23 -21.11
CA THR A 77 -1.80 -8.66 -21.47
C THR A 77 -0.38 -9.16 -21.23
N GLY A 78 0.25 -8.73 -20.13
CA GLY A 78 1.58 -9.16 -19.71
C GLY A 78 2.65 -8.06 -19.68
N GLY A 79 2.27 -6.79 -19.85
CA GLY A 79 3.18 -5.65 -19.70
C GLY A 79 3.61 -5.43 -18.25
N GLN A 80 4.58 -4.52 -18.07
CA GLN A 80 5.20 -4.24 -16.77
C GLN A 80 5.10 -2.76 -16.40
N LEU A 81 4.74 -2.48 -15.14
CA LEU A 81 4.74 -1.14 -14.57
C LEU A 81 5.88 -1.03 -13.54
N ASN A 82 6.87 -0.21 -13.84
CA ASN A 82 8.04 0.04 -13.02
C ASN A 82 7.91 1.41 -12.36
N ILE A 83 7.95 1.42 -11.04
CA ILE A 83 7.67 2.60 -10.21
C ILE A 83 8.87 2.80 -9.30
N GLY A 84 9.47 3.97 -9.37
CA GLY A 84 10.63 4.36 -8.56
C GLY A 84 10.26 5.11 -7.27
N GLY A 85 8.96 5.32 -7.02
CA GLY A 85 8.39 6.05 -5.89
C GLY A 85 7.13 5.39 -5.33
N ASP A 86 6.17 6.21 -4.88
CA ASP A 86 4.90 5.73 -4.30
C ASP A 86 3.96 5.15 -5.36
N LEU A 87 3.16 4.14 -5.01
CA LEU A 87 2.03 3.67 -5.82
C LEU A 87 0.74 3.83 -5.03
N THR A 88 -0.15 4.69 -5.53
CA THR A 88 -1.46 4.92 -4.92
C THR A 88 -2.58 4.70 -5.93
N SER A 89 -3.70 4.14 -5.47
CA SER A 89 -4.89 3.96 -6.31
C SER A 89 -6.16 4.33 -5.54
N ALA A 90 -6.91 5.28 -6.09
CA ALA A 90 -8.21 5.70 -5.59
C ALA A 90 -9.36 4.81 -6.10
N ALA A 91 -9.14 4.07 -7.19
CA ALA A 91 -10.06 3.07 -7.74
C ALA A 91 -9.58 1.64 -7.47
N ALA A 92 -10.42 0.65 -7.81
CA ALA A 92 -9.96 -0.73 -7.89
C ALA A 92 -9.12 -0.89 -9.15
N LEU A 93 -7.81 -1.09 -8.97
CA LEU A 93 -6.86 -1.31 -10.04
C LEU A 93 -6.70 -2.81 -10.29
N ASN A 94 -7.04 -3.25 -11.49
CA ASN A 94 -6.81 -4.62 -11.92
C ASN A 94 -5.87 -4.64 -13.12
N LEU A 95 -4.64 -5.05 -12.89
CA LEU A 95 -3.61 -5.18 -13.91
C LEU A 95 -3.66 -6.54 -14.64
N GLY A 96 -4.59 -7.42 -14.28
CA GLY A 96 -4.79 -8.71 -14.96
C GLY A 96 -3.53 -9.57 -14.94
N THR A 97 -2.94 -9.79 -16.12
CA THR A 97 -1.71 -10.57 -16.28
C THR A 97 -0.43 -9.74 -16.24
N SER A 98 -0.53 -8.43 -16.04
CA SER A 98 0.61 -7.53 -15.92
C SER A 98 1.27 -7.57 -14.54
N SER A 99 2.54 -7.18 -14.52
CA SER A 99 3.40 -7.24 -13.34
C SER A 99 3.84 -5.84 -12.92
N VAL A 100 4.04 -5.65 -11.61
CA VAL A 100 4.48 -4.38 -11.03
C VAL A 100 5.84 -4.56 -10.38
N VAL A 101 6.75 -3.64 -10.65
CA VAL A 101 8.04 -3.52 -9.96
C VAL A 101 8.05 -2.21 -9.20
N LEU A 102 8.04 -2.29 -7.88
CA LEU A 102 8.24 -1.14 -7.02
C LEU A 102 9.70 -1.10 -6.61
N SER A 103 10.35 0.02 -6.85
CA SER A 103 11.76 0.25 -6.56
C SER A 103 11.95 1.61 -5.91
N ASP A 104 13.02 1.76 -5.16
CA ASP A 104 13.46 3.06 -4.62
C ASP A 104 14.42 3.80 -5.58
N THR A 105 14.43 3.45 -6.87
CA THR A 105 15.38 4.00 -7.86
C THR A 105 15.34 5.51 -7.97
N CYS A 106 14.17 6.12 -7.82
CA CYS A 106 13.98 7.56 -7.93
C CYS A 106 14.15 8.29 -6.59
N ALA A 107 14.15 7.55 -5.47
CA ALA A 107 14.30 8.09 -4.13
C ALA A 107 14.95 7.01 -3.22
N PRO A 108 16.26 6.73 -3.37
CA PRO A 108 16.89 5.60 -2.72
C PRO A 108 16.88 5.76 -1.19
N GLY A 109 16.46 4.72 -0.48
CA GLY A 109 16.41 4.70 0.98
C GLY A 109 15.26 5.49 1.61
N THR A 110 14.29 5.99 0.84
CA THR A 110 13.10 6.62 1.39
C THR A 110 12.02 5.59 1.74
N THR A 111 11.00 6.04 2.46
CA THR A 111 9.77 5.27 2.63
C THR A 111 8.96 5.32 1.35
N LEU A 112 8.49 4.17 0.87
CA LEU A 112 7.59 4.07 -0.27
C LEU A 112 6.21 3.67 0.24
N THR A 113 5.15 4.27 -0.29
CA THR A 113 3.78 3.96 0.06
C THR A 113 3.12 3.16 -1.06
N LEU A 114 2.44 2.08 -0.68
CA LEU A 114 1.67 1.22 -1.57
C LEU A 114 0.25 1.15 -1.03
N SER A 115 -0.70 1.83 -1.69
CA SER A 115 -2.06 1.99 -1.20
C SER A 115 -3.12 1.85 -2.29
N GLY A 116 -4.30 1.36 -1.89
CA GLY A 116 -5.45 1.16 -2.76
C GLY A 116 -5.89 -0.31 -2.83
N ASN A 117 -6.78 -0.61 -3.77
CA ASN A 117 -7.18 -1.98 -4.10
C ASN A 117 -6.50 -2.39 -5.40
N ILE A 118 -5.45 -3.21 -5.33
CA ILE A 118 -4.56 -3.51 -6.45
C ILE A 118 -4.48 -5.03 -6.66
N VAL A 119 -4.80 -5.47 -7.87
CA VAL A 119 -4.68 -6.86 -8.32
C VAL A 119 -3.62 -6.94 -9.41
N VAL A 120 -2.60 -7.78 -9.20
CA VAL A 120 -1.46 -7.96 -10.10
C VAL A 120 -1.11 -9.42 -10.28
N LYS A 121 -0.48 -9.76 -11.41
CA LYS A 121 0.10 -11.09 -11.59
C LYS A 121 1.33 -11.25 -10.70
N ASP A 122 2.41 -10.54 -10.99
CA ASP A 122 3.62 -10.57 -10.19
C ASP A 122 3.89 -9.19 -9.56
N LEU A 123 4.27 -9.18 -8.29
CA LEU A 123 4.71 -7.97 -7.58
C LEU A 123 6.15 -8.16 -7.13
N THR A 124 7.03 -7.28 -7.59
CA THR A 124 8.44 -7.30 -7.22
C THR A 124 8.78 -6.02 -6.48
N LEU A 125 9.25 -6.15 -5.25
CA LEU A 125 9.66 -5.04 -4.40
C LEU A 125 11.18 -5.07 -4.31
N ILE A 126 11.88 -4.10 -4.88
CA ILE A 126 13.35 -4.09 -4.95
C ILE A 126 13.94 -2.84 -4.33
N SER A 127 15.13 -2.99 -3.76
CA SER A 127 15.96 -1.88 -3.31
C SER A 127 17.19 -1.76 -4.20
N THR A 128 17.52 -0.52 -4.50
CA THR A 128 18.72 -0.08 -5.23
C THR A 128 19.66 0.71 -4.34
N GLY A 129 19.16 1.24 -3.22
CA GLY A 129 19.96 1.96 -2.22
C GLY A 129 20.88 1.07 -1.37
N PRO A 130 21.82 1.67 -0.62
CA PRO A 130 22.58 0.98 0.42
C PRO A 130 21.75 0.73 1.69
N THR A 131 20.71 1.55 1.92
CA THR A 131 19.76 1.42 3.02
C THR A 131 18.47 0.74 2.54
N PRO A 132 17.91 -0.21 3.30
CA PRO A 132 16.67 -0.89 2.93
C PRO A 132 15.49 0.10 2.99
N PRO A 133 14.72 0.28 1.90
CA PRO A 133 13.52 1.09 1.91
C PRO A 133 12.45 0.41 2.77
N THR A 134 11.66 1.23 3.46
CA THR A 134 10.46 0.76 4.16
C THR A 134 9.26 0.97 3.25
N ILE A 135 8.63 -0.12 2.83
CA ILE A 135 7.42 -0.12 2.03
C ILE A 135 6.24 -0.16 2.97
N VAL A 136 5.50 0.93 3.01
CA VAL A 136 4.38 1.16 3.90
C VAL A 136 3.08 0.84 3.16
N LEU A 137 2.31 -0.10 3.70
CA LEU A 137 0.97 -0.43 3.27
C LEU A 137 -0.02 0.14 4.29
N PRO A 138 -0.77 1.21 3.95
CA PRO A 138 -1.77 1.75 4.86
C PRO A 138 -2.88 0.74 5.17
N ALA A 139 -3.47 0.86 6.36
CA ALA A 139 -4.65 0.08 6.72
C ALA A 139 -5.79 0.29 5.70
N GLY A 140 -6.42 -0.79 5.24
CA GLY A 140 -7.43 -0.75 4.18
C GLY A 140 -6.90 -0.98 2.76
N THR A 141 -5.58 -1.09 2.59
CA THR A 141 -4.97 -1.53 1.33
C THR A 141 -5.30 -3.01 1.10
N ASN A 142 -5.89 -3.32 -0.05
CA ASN A 142 -6.18 -4.68 -0.48
C ASN A 142 -5.28 -5.01 -1.66
N LEU A 143 -4.21 -5.75 -1.40
CA LEU A 143 -3.28 -6.16 -2.45
C LEU A 143 -3.44 -7.64 -2.73
N THR A 144 -3.70 -7.99 -3.99
CA THR A 144 -3.83 -9.38 -4.44
C THR A 144 -2.75 -9.71 -5.45
N VAL A 145 -1.91 -10.71 -5.15
CA VAL A 145 -0.86 -11.20 -6.05
C VAL A 145 -1.23 -12.58 -6.56
N LEU A 146 -1.39 -12.74 -7.87
CA LEU A 146 -1.86 -13.99 -8.48
C LEU A 146 -0.73 -14.99 -8.79
N GLY A 147 0.49 -14.48 -8.97
CA GLY A 147 1.70 -15.22 -9.35
C GLY A 147 2.78 -15.13 -8.28
N THR A 148 3.78 -14.26 -8.44
CA THR A 148 4.92 -14.22 -7.50
C THR A 148 5.02 -12.88 -6.78
N LEU A 149 5.11 -12.91 -5.45
CA LEU A 149 5.52 -11.78 -4.63
C LEU A 149 7.01 -11.91 -4.33
N THR A 150 7.84 -11.04 -4.90
CA THR A 150 9.29 -11.02 -4.68
C THR A 150 9.67 -9.88 -3.74
N LEU A 151 10.39 -10.20 -2.67
CA LEU A 151 10.78 -9.27 -1.61
C LEU A 151 12.30 -9.09 -1.58
N GLY A 152 12.76 -7.98 -2.14
CA GLY A 152 14.16 -7.62 -2.25
C GLY A 152 14.90 -8.36 -3.37
N SER A 153 16.15 -7.95 -3.60
CA SER A 153 17.11 -8.65 -4.46
C SER A 153 18.30 -9.15 -3.62
N PRO A 154 19.02 -10.22 -4.02
CA PRO A 154 20.08 -10.80 -3.20
C PRO A 154 21.07 -9.75 -2.65
N GLY A 155 21.23 -9.70 -1.33
CA GLY A 155 22.09 -8.70 -0.65
C GLY A 155 21.47 -7.31 -0.45
N LYS A 156 20.21 -7.10 -0.87
CA LYS A 156 19.45 -5.85 -0.76
C LYS A 156 18.05 -6.13 -0.19
N PRO A 157 17.92 -6.22 1.15
CA PRO A 157 16.63 -6.48 1.79
C PRO A 157 15.70 -5.26 1.68
N VAL A 158 14.41 -5.52 1.82
CA VAL A 158 13.35 -4.51 1.93
C VAL A 158 12.61 -4.74 3.24
N VAL A 159 12.03 -3.69 3.82
CA VAL A 159 11.17 -3.81 5.01
C VAL A 159 9.74 -3.50 4.59
N LEU A 160 8.80 -4.43 4.82
CA LEU A 160 7.37 -4.15 4.65
C LEU A 160 6.83 -3.65 5.98
N ALA A 161 5.90 -2.70 6.00
CA ALA A 161 5.29 -2.21 7.24
C ALA A 161 3.85 -1.78 6.99
N SER A 162 2.97 -1.91 7.98
CA SER A 162 1.63 -1.32 7.95
C SER A 162 1.64 0.07 8.60
N SER A 163 1.03 1.08 7.96
CA SER A 163 0.76 2.37 8.60
C SER A 163 -0.66 2.40 9.17
N GLY A 164 -0.77 2.19 10.48
CA GLY A 164 -2.02 2.32 11.23
C GLY A 164 -2.21 1.26 12.31
N PRO A 165 -3.30 1.34 13.09
CA PRO A 165 -3.61 0.37 14.15
C PRO A 165 -4.08 -1.00 13.63
N GLY A 166 -4.13 -1.21 12.30
CA GLY A 166 -4.59 -2.44 11.65
C GLY A 166 -3.49 -3.19 10.91
N THR A 167 -3.73 -4.47 10.65
CA THR A 167 -2.85 -5.30 9.82
C THR A 167 -3.07 -5.02 8.34
N ALA A 168 -2.00 -4.74 7.60
CA ALA A 168 -2.06 -4.71 6.14
C ALA A 168 -2.11 -6.15 5.61
N VAL A 169 -3.03 -6.45 4.69
CA VAL A 169 -3.22 -7.81 4.17
C VAL A 169 -2.81 -7.86 2.70
N VAL A 170 -1.82 -8.71 2.42
CA VAL A 170 -1.41 -9.09 1.07
C VAL A 170 -1.98 -10.48 0.79
N THR A 171 -3.05 -10.51 0.00
CA THR A 171 -3.72 -11.75 -0.40
C THR A 171 -2.95 -12.42 -1.54
N LEU A 172 -2.68 -13.70 -1.38
CA LEU A 172 -2.03 -14.52 -2.41
C LEU A 172 -3.09 -15.33 -3.16
N GLY A 173 -2.95 -15.41 -4.48
CA GLY A 173 -3.74 -16.30 -5.32
C GLY A 173 -3.44 -17.79 -5.04
N PRO A 174 -4.27 -18.73 -5.51
CA PRO A 174 -4.14 -20.15 -5.19
C PRO A 174 -2.82 -20.81 -5.65
N LEU A 175 -2.18 -20.24 -6.67
CA LEU A 175 -0.89 -20.69 -7.21
C LEU A 175 0.25 -19.71 -6.90
N ALA A 176 -0.03 -18.71 -6.05
CA ALA A 176 0.92 -17.65 -5.82
C ALA A 176 2.03 -18.07 -4.85
N THR A 177 3.24 -17.58 -5.08
CA THR A 177 4.41 -17.90 -4.26
C THR A 177 5.06 -16.63 -3.73
N VAL A 178 5.69 -16.74 -2.56
CA VAL A 178 6.49 -15.66 -1.96
C VAL A 178 7.95 -16.00 -2.11
N SER A 179 8.71 -15.14 -2.77
CA SER A 179 10.15 -15.23 -2.93
C SER A 179 10.81 -14.15 -2.08
N ASN A 180 11.61 -14.56 -1.09
CA ASN A 180 12.35 -13.63 -0.23
C ASN A 180 13.86 -13.97 -0.28
N PRO A 181 14.54 -13.71 -1.40
CA PRO A 181 15.94 -14.07 -1.58
C PRO A 181 16.90 -13.25 -0.69
N SER A 182 16.43 -12.14 -0.13
CA SER A 182 17.24 -11.15 0.58
C SER A 182 17.12 -11.20 2.09
N GLY A 183 16.19 -12.00 2.63
CA GLY A 183 15.84 -11.96 4.05
C GLY A 183 15.12 -10.66 4.45
N SER A 184 14.31 -10.10 3.54
CA SER A 184 13.47 -8.93 3.75
C SER A 184 12.60 -9.08 5.00
N GLY A 185 12.51 -8.01 5.79
CA GLY A 185 11.82 -8.00 7.07
C GLY A 185 10.32 -7.78 6.92
N ILE A 186 9.52 -8.68 7.51
CA ILE A 186 8.06 -8.58 7.57
C ILE A 186 7.66 -8.53 9.06
N PRO A 187 7.43 -7.34 9.62
CA PRO A 187 6.92 -7.18 10.98
C PRO A 187 5.50 -7.74 11.10
N GLY A 188 5.12 -8.15 12.32
CA GLY A 188 3.84 -8.83 12.59
C GLY A 188 2.57 -8.01 12.33
N ASN A 189 2.70 -6.73 11.96
CA ASN A 189 1.60 -5.87 11.50
C ASN A 189 1.32 -6.00 10.00
N VAL A 190 2.03 -6.86 9.27
CA VAL A 190 1.77 -7.19 7.87
C VAL A 190 1.49 -8.68 7.76
N GLN A 191 0.36 -9.02 7.13
CA GLN A 191 -0.05 -10.39 6.88
C GLN A 191 0.08 -10.71 5.39
N ILE A 192 0.83 -11.75 5.06
CA ILE A 192 0.99 -12.28 3.70
C ILE A 192 0.29 -13.64 3.62
N GLY A 193 -0.52 -13.83 2.57
CA GLY A 193 -1.31 -15.04 2.36
C GLY A 193 -2.79 -14.82 2.62
N ALA A 194 -3.57 -15.90 2.53
CA ALA A 194 -4.99 -15.85 2.87
C ALA A 194 -5.14 -15.26 4.28
N PRO A 195 -6.12 -14.36 4.52
CA PRO A 195 -6.39 -13.87 5.85
C PRO A 195 -6.61 -15.09 6.74
N VAL A 196 -5.70 -15.28 7.70
CA VAL A 196 -5.94 -16.10 8.88
C VAL A 196 -7.09 -15.41 9.57
N VAL A 197 -8.30 -15.83 9.22
CA VAL A 197 -9.48 -15.58 10.02
C VAL A 197 -9.20 -16.30 11.32
N VAL A 198 -8.59 -15.59 12.27
CA VAL A 198 -8.62 -16.02 13.66
C VAL A 198 -10.10 -15.90 14.01
N ALA A 199 -10.84 -16.99 13.79
CA ALA A 199 -12.19 -17.11 14.31
C ALA A 199 -12.08 -16.67 15.77
N PRO A 200 -12.89 -15.70 16.23
CA PRO A 200 -12.82 -15.26 17.61
C PRO A 200 -12.85 -16.51 18.46
N ALA A 201 -11.81 -16.73 19.26
CA ALA A 201 -11.71 -17.90 20.12
C ALA A 201 -13.05 -17.99 20.84
N SER A 202 -13.81 -19.05 20.54
CA SER A 202 -15.16 -19.20 21.05
C SER A 202 -15.04 -19.26 22.57
N ILE A 203 -15.28 -18.12 23.22
CA ILE A 203 -15.42 -18.06 24.66
C ILE A 203 -16.60 -18.98 24.95
N PRO A 204 -16.43 -20.05 25.74
CA PRO A 204 -17.55 -20.90 26.12
C PRO A 204 -18.48 -20.02 26.96
N THR A 205 -19.42 -19.35 26.30
CA THR A 205 -20.53 -18.71 26.96
C THR A 205 -21.39 -19.86 27.45
N LEU A 206 -21.47 -20.00 28.77
CA LEU A 206 -22.49 -20.84 29.38
C LEU A 206 -23.81 -20.45 28.74
N SER A 207 -24.48 -21.42 28.11
CA SER A 207 -25.81 -21.27 27.53
C SER A 207 -26.71 -20.46 28.47
N THR A 208 -27.67 -19.71 27.92
CA THR A 208 -28.67 -18.94 28.69
C THR A 208 -29.30 -19.78 29.82
N TYR A 209 -29.45 -21.08 29.59
CA TYR A 209 -29.92 -22.05 30.59
C TYR A 209 -28.93 -22.28 31.74
N GLY A 210 -27.62 -22.28 31.47
CA GLY A 210 -26.56 -22.38 32.48
C GLY A 210 -26.48 -21.15 33.38
N LEU A 211 -26.70 -19.95 32.83
CA LEU A 211 -26.81 -18.73 33.63
C LEU A 211 -28.09 -18.72 34.47
N MET A 212 -29.21 -19.18 33.92
CA MET A 212 -30.45 -19.35 34.70
C MET A 212 -30.26 -20.31 35.87
N LEU A 213 -29.61 -21.46 35.65
CA LEU A 213 -29.34 -22.45 36.69
C LEU A 213 -28.43 -21.89 37.80
N MET A 214 -27.37 -21.17 37.44
CA MET A 214 -26.51 -20.50 38.43
C MET A 214 -27.23 -19.39 39.20
N SER A 215 -28.07 -18.60 38.54
CA SER A 215 -28.88 -17.58 39.22
C SER A 215 -29.86 -18.20 40.23
N LEU A 216 -30.43 -19.35 39.88
CA LEU A 216 -31.36 -20.08 40.74
C LEU A 216 -30.64 -20.75 41.92
N LEU A 217 -29.42 -21.27 41.69
CA LEU A 217 -28.58 -21.84 42.74
C LEU A 217 -28.10 -20.79 43.74
N LEU A 218 -27.67 -19.62 43.25
CA LEU A 218 -27.27 -18.49 44.10
C LEU A 218 -28.46 -17.93 44.89
N GLY A 219 -29.62 -17.76 44.24
CA GLY A 219 -30.86 -17.35 44.92
C GLY A 219 -31.32 -18.35 45.99
N GLY A 220 -31.25 -19.65 45.69
CA GLY A 220 -31.58 -20.72 46.63
C GLY A 220 -30.62 -20.76 47.83
N MET A 221 -29.31 -20.57 47.61
CA MET A 221 -28.32 -20.49 48.69
C MET A 221 -28.53 -19.26 49.58
N ALA A 222 -28.87 -18.10 49.01
CA ALA A 222 -29.15 -16.88 49.75
C ALA A 222 -30.38 -17.04 50.66
N LEU A 223 -31.47 -17.61 50.13
CA LEU A 223 -32.68 -17.91 50.90
C LEU A 223 -32.44 -18.96 51.98
N HIS A 224 -31.63 -19.99 51.71
CA HIS A 224 -31.29 -21.00 52.70
C HIS A 224 -30.43 -20.41 53.84
N ARG A 225 -29.49 -19.50 53.53
CA ARG A 225 -28.72 -18.77 54.54
C ARG A 225 -29.59 -17.85 55.39
N GLN A 226 -30.48 -17.06 54.77
CA GLN A 226 -31.41 -16.21 55.52
C GLN A 226 -32.28 -17.01 56.48
N ARG A 227 -32.86 -18.13 56.03
CA ARG A 227 -33.69 -18.99 56.88
C ARG A 227 -32.93 -19.64 58.05
N ARG A 228 -31.62 -19.86 57.91
CA ARG A 228 -30.77 -20.33 59.02
C ARG A 228 -30.48 -19.20 60.02
N ASN A 229 -30.29 -17.97 59.55
CA ASN A 229 -30.01 -16.82 60.42
C ASN A 229 -31.26 -16.28 61.14
N THR A 230 -32.47 -16.54 60.64
CA THR A 230 -33.74 -16.16 61.31
C THR A 230 -34.28 -17.24 62.26
N ARG A 231 -33.57 -18.36 62.46
CA ARG A 231 -33.84 -19.33 63.53
C ARG A 231 -32.87 -19.10 64.69
N ILE A 232 -33.04 -18.00 65.42
CA ILE A 232 -32.54 -17.78 66.78
C ILE A 232 -33.74 -17.33 67.60
#